data_AF-A0A109JRX6-F1
#
_entry.id   AF-A0A109JRX6-F1
#
_cell.length_a   1.000
_cell.length_b   1.000
_cell.length_c   1.000
_cell.angle_alpha   90.00
_cell.angle_beta   90.00
_cell.angle_gamma   90.00
#
_symmetry.space_group_name_H-M   'P 1'
#
loop_
_entity.id
_entity.type
_entity.pdbx_description
1 polymer ?
#
loop_
_entity_poly.entity_id
_entity_poly.type
_entity_poly.pdbx_seq_one_letter_code
_entity_poly.pdbx_strand_id
1 'polypeptide(L)'
;MEKGRTYHINGEGTKRQDATLRQRLRLKWLPFGDGAKPEAIDQYERFLALADDEQRVFIATLDADEAELYIALMAARAMYVDPTDRKDGSITEAKVKAHPERYQWKPE
;
A
#
# COMPACT_ATOMS: atom_id res chain seq x y z
N MET A 1 -11.96 1.81 41.23
CA MET A 1 -12.86 1.73 40.07
C MET A 1 -12.18 2.40 38.89
N GLU A 2 -11.88 1.59 37.89
CA GLU A 2 -11.04 1.88 36.73
C GLU A 2 -11.60 3.02 35.89
N LYS A 3 -10.78 4.06 35.63
CA LYS A 3 -11.05 5.01 34.56
C LYS A 3 -10.67 4.31 33.25
N GLY A 4 -11.66 3.75 32.57
CA GLY A 4 -11.53 3.27 31.20
C GLY A 4 -11.02 4.41 30.32
N ARG A 5 -9.73 4.32 29.95
CA ARG A 5 -9.15 5.22 28.96
C ARG A 5 -9.69 4.81 27.60
N THR A 6 -10.58 5.65 27.09
CA THR A 6 -11.01 5.73 25.70
C THR A 6 -9.78 5.85 24.80
N TYR A 7 -9.52 4.83 23.97
CA TYR A 7 -8.60 4.93 22.84
C TYR A 7 -9.42 5.22 21.58
N HIS A 8 -9.74 6.49 21.37
CA HIS A 8 -10.04 7.00 20.05
C HIS A 8 -9.06 8.12 19.75
N ILE A 9 -8.78 8.31 18.46
CA ILE A 9 -7.84 9.27 17.85
C ILE A 9 -6.42 8.68 17.68
N ASN A 10 -6.21 7.95 16.57
CA ASN A 10 -4.93 7.87 15.84
C ASN A 10 -5.07 7.20 14.44
N GLY A 11 -6.28 6.91 13.96
CA GLY A 11 -6.48 6.20 12.69
C GLY A 11 -6.17 7.00 11.42
N GLU A 12 -6.10 8.33 11.47
CA GLU A 12 -5.83 9.16 10.27
C GLU A 12 -4.34 9.40 10.03
N GLY A 13 -3.53 9.49 11.10
CA GLY A 13 -2.08 9.68 11.02
C GLY A 13 -1.39 8.48 10.38
N THR A 14 -1.71 7.27 10.85
CA THR A 14 -1.19 6.01 10.32
C THR A 14 -1.59 5.81 8.87
N LYS A 15 -2.87 6.02 8.52
CA LYS A 15 -3.35 5.87 7.12
C LYS A 15 -2.65 6.80 6.13
N ARG A 16 -2.33 8.04 6.53
CA ARG A 16 -1.58 8.98 5.67
C ARG A 16 -0.12 8.54 5.52
N GLN A 17 0.51 8.09 6.60
CA GLN A 17 1.88 7.56 6.55
C GLN A 17 1.94 6.31 5.65
N ASP A 18 0.98 5.40 5.74
CA ASP A 18 0.91 4.20 4.91
C ASP A 18 0.72 4.53 3.43
N ALA A 19 -0.12 5.53 3.12
CA ALA A 19 -0.29 5.99 1.75
C ALA A 19 1.03 6.53 1.18
N THR A 20 1.75 7.35 1.95
CA THR A 20 3.06 7.88 1.58
C THR A 20 4.09 6.78 1.38
N LEU A 21 4.17 5.80 2.30
CA LEU A 21 5.10 4.67 2.19
C LEU A 21 4.79 3.79 0.99
N ARG A 22 3.50 3.49 0.74
CA ARG A 22 3.08 2.76 -0.47
C ARG A 22 3.45 3.50 -1.74
N GLN A 23 3.33 4.82 -1.76
CA GLN A 23 3.72 5.61 -2.94
C GLN A 23 5.24 5.63 -3.13
N ARG A 24 6.02 5.89 -2.05
CA ARG A 24 7.49 5.87 -2.07
C ARG A 24 8.03 4.53 -2.58
N LEU A 25 7.58 3.44 -1.97
CA LEU A 25 8.00 2.09 -2.33
C LEU A 25 7.23 1.52 -3.53
N ARG A 26 6.31 2.29 -4.12
CA ARG A 26 5.38 1.89 -5.21
C ARG A 26 4.80 0.50 -4.95
N LEU A 27 4.13 0.32 -3.81
CA LEU A 27 3.53 -0.95 -3.38
C LEU A 27 2.01 -0.84 -3.33
N LYS A 28 1.31 -1.90 -3.76
CA LYS A 28 -0.15 -1.98 -3.68
C LYS A 28 -0.65 -2.02 -2.23
N TRP A 29 0.04 -2.77 -1.36
CA TRP A 29 -0.17 -2.87 0.10
C TRP A 29 1.18 -2.89 0.83
N LEU A 30 1.19 -2.72 2.16
CA LEU A 30 2.40 -2.82 2.99
C LEU A 30 2.46 -4.20 3.67
N PRO A 31 3.46 -5.05 3.37
CA PRO A 31 3.53 -6.40 3.93
C PRO A 31 4.16 -6.48 5.34
N PHE A 32 4.66 -5.36 5.88
CA PHE A 32 5.37 -5.29 7.17
C PHE A 32 4.55 -4.66 8.31
N GLY A 33 3.26 -4.43 8.10
CA GLY A 33 2.36 -3.84 9.10
C GLY A 33 2.71 -2.40 9.52
N ASP A 34 2.11 -1.95 10.61
CA ASP A 34 2.36 -0.64 11.20
C ASP A 34 3.68 -0.64 11.98
N GLY A 35 4.46 0.44 11.85
CA GLY A 35 5.62 0.69 12.74
C GLY A 35 6.96 0.13 12.29
N ALA A 36 7.12 -0.21 11.00
CA ALA A 36 8.44 -0.47 10.45
C ALA A 36 9.37 0.74 10.69
N LYS A 37 10.58 0.46 11.18
CA LYS A 37 11.57 1.50 11.45
C LYS A 37 12.07 2.13 10.15
N PRO A 38 12.46 3.42 10.15
CA PRO A 38 12.97 4.09 8.95
C PRO A 38 14.10 3.33 8.25
N GLU A 39 15.00 2.71 9.03
CA GLU A 39 16.13 1.95 8.49
C GLU A 39 15.67 0.71 7.70
N ALA A 40 14.59 0.06 8.15
CA ALA A 40 14.01 -1.07 7.43
C ALA A 40 13.34 -0.61 6.13
N ILE A 41 12.66 0.55 6.14
CA ILE A 41 12.09 1.14 4.93
C ILE A 41 13.18 1.41 3.88
N ASP A 42 14.32 1.96 4.30
CA ASP A 42 15.44 2.22 3.41
C ASP A 42 16.06 0.92 2.86
N GLN A 43 16.07 -0.16 3.64
CA GLN A 43 16.51 -1.48 3.17
C GLN A 43 15.54 -2.05 2.13
N TYR A 44 14.23 -1.95 2.36
CA TYR A 44 13.22 -2.40 1.40
C TYR A 44 13.31 -1.63 0.09
N GLU A 45 13.53 -0.32 0.15
CA GLU A 45 13.71 0.51 -1.05
C GLU A 45 14.95 0.10 -1.85
N ARG A 46 16.09 -0.14 -1.18
CA ARG A 46 17.31 -0.63 -1.83
C ARG A 46 17.11 -1.98 -2.48
N PHE A 47 16.46 -2.92 -1.78
CA PHE A 47 16.16 -4.23 -2.32
C PHE A 47 15.27 -4.14 -3.58
N LEU A 48 14.21 -3.34 -3.54
CA LEU A 48 13.30 -3.14 -4.68
C LEU A 48 13.96 -2.43 -5.88
N ALA A 49 15.14 -1.84 -5.69
CA ALA A 49 15.93 -1.22 -6.74
C ALA A 49 16.96 -2.17 -7.39
N LEU A 50 17.20 -3.35 -6.81
CA LEU A 50 18.06 -4.39 -7.38
C LEU A 50 17.43 -5.01 -8.64
N ALA A 51 18.26 -5.58 -9.51
CA ALA A 51 17.79 -6.39 -10.62
C ALA A 51 17.16 -7.71 -10.15
N ASP A 52 16.29 -8.32 -10.96
CA ASP A 52 15.53 -9.53 -10.59
C ASP A 52 16.43 -10.70 -10.17
N ASP A 53 17.60 -10.86 -10.79
CA ASP A 53 18.59 -11.88 -10.45
C ASP A 53 19.29 -11.57 -9.13
N GLU A 54 19.66 -10.32 -8.88
CA GLU A 54 20.22 -9.85 -7.62
C GLU A 54 19.22 -10.00 -6.46
N GLN A 55 17.93 -9.72 -6.69
CA GLN A 55 16.88 -9.94 -5.69
C GLN A 55 16.76 -11.42 -5.31
N ARG A 56 16.83 -12.33 -6.30
CA ARG A 56 16.80 -13.79 -6.04
C ARG A 56 18.01 -14.25 -5.24
N VAL A 57 19.20 -13.76 -5.59
CA VAL A 57 20.43 -14.07 -4.83
C VAL A 57 20.31 -13.56 -3.40
N PHE A 58 19.82 -12.33 -3.20
CA PHE A 58 19.59 -11.76 -1.88
C PHE A 58 18.64 -12.62 -1.04
N ILE A 59 17.46 -12.95 -1.57
CA ILE A 59 16.45 -13.77 -0.86
C ILE A 59 17.02 -15.14 -0.47
N ALA A 60 17.85 -15.75 -1.33
CA ALA A 60 18.45 -17.05 -1.04
C ALA A 60 19.42 -17.05 0.15
N THR A 61 19.83 -15.88 0.64
CA THR A 61 20.70 -15.73 1.82
C THR A 61 19.93 -15.56 3.13
N LEU A 62 18.60 -15.38 3.07
CA LEU A 62 17.75 -15.11 4.22
C LEU A 62 17.20 -16.38 4.83
N ASP A 63 16.73 -16.29 6.07
CA ASP A 63 15.86 -17.32 6.63
C ASP A 63 14.46 -17.29 6.00
N ALA A 64 13.64 -18.30 6.32
CA ALA A 64 12.33 -18.45 5.70
C ALA A 64 11.38 -17.28 6.02
N ASP A 65 11.38 -16.79 7.27
CA ASP A 65 10.47 -15.75 7.72
C ASP A 65 10.84 -14.40 7.08
N GLU A 66 12.14 -14.09 7.01
CA GLU A 66 12.65 -12.90 6.33
C GLU A 66 12.40 -12.99 4.82
N ALA A 67 12.66 -14.15 4.19
CA ALA A 67 12.42 -14.37 2.77
C ALA A 67 10.95 -14.14 2.39
N GLU A 68 10.00 -14.60 3.22
CA GLU A 68 8.57 -14.37 2.99
C GLU A 68 8.21 -12.89 2.91
N LEU A 69 8.80 -12.04 3.78
CA LEU A 69 8.58 -10.61 3.75
C LEU A 69 9.09 -9.98 2.44
N TYR A 70 10.29 -10.33 2.00
CA TYR A 70 10.87 -9.80 0.76
C TYR A 70 10.12 -10.28 -0.49
N ILE A 71 9.65 -11.53 -0.50
CA ILE A 71 8.77 -12.05 -1.54
C ILE A 71 7.44 -11.27 -1.57
N ALA A 72 6.85 -10.99 -0.41
CA ALA A 72 5.65 -10.19 -0.31
C ALA A 72 5.85 -8.75 -0.80
N LEU A 73 7.04 -8.15 -0.57
CA LEU A 73 7.41 -6.85 -1.14
C LEU A 73 7.44 -6.89 -2.67
N MET A 74 8.06 -7.91 -3.27
CA MET A 74 8.08 -8.09 -4.73
C MET A 74 6.65 -8.24 -5.29
N ALA A 75 5.81 -9.06 -4.65
CA ALA A 75 4.42 -9.25 -5.07
C ALA A 75 3.62 -7.94 -4.98
N ALA A 76 3.79 -7.18 -3.90
CA ALA A 76 3.13 -5.89 -3.71
C ALA A 76 3.58 -4.85 -4.75
N ARG A 77 4.85 -4.88 -5.15
CA ARG A 77 5.42 -4.02 -6.20
C ARG A 77 4.90 -4.40 -7.58
N ALA A 78 4.83 -5.69 -7.90
CA ALA A 78 4.32 -6.18 -9.18
C ALA A 78 2.84 -5.82 -9.41
N MET A 79 2.05 -5.74 -8.33
CA MET A 79 0.63 -5.34 -8.38
C MET A 79 0.40 -3.83 -8.25
N TYR A 80 1.45 -3.02 -8.09
CA TYR A 80 1.31 -1.58 -8.00
C TYR A 80 0.94 -0.98 -9.35
N VAL A 81 -0.10 -0.16 -9.34
CA VAL A 81 -0.48 0.69 -10.47
C VAL A 81 -0.30 2.12 -10.01
N ASP A 82 0.49 2.89 -10.77
CA ASP A 82 0.72 4.29 -10.46
C ASP A 82 -0.61 5.03 -10.38
N PRO A 83 -0.88 5.83 -9.33
CA PRO A 83 -2.05 6.69 -9.28
C PRO A 83 -2.25 7.53 -10.55
N THR A 84 -1.18 7.95 -11.24
CA THR A 84 -1.28 8.70 -12.50
C THR A 84 -1.66 7.85 -13.70
N ASP A 85 -1.37 6.55 -13.63
CA ASP A 85 -1.68 5.58 -14.70
C ASP A 85 -3.08 4.95 -14.54
N ARG A 86 -3.77 5.28 -13.44
CA ARG A 86 -5.18 4.91 -13.29
C ARG A 86 -5.97 5.65 -14.36
N LYS A 87 -6.44 4.91 -15.37
CA LYS A 87 -7.43 5.40 -16.33
C LYS A 87 -8.53 6.12 -15.55
N ASP A 88 -8.85 7.33 -16.02
CA ASP A 88 -9.74 8.29 -15.38
C ASP A 88 -11.19 7.74 -15.27
N GLY A 89 -11.38 6.83 -14.33
CA GLY A 89 -12.53 5.94 -14.23
C GLY A 89 -13.24 6.03 -12.89
N SER A 90 -12.69 6.77 -11.93
CA SER A 90 -13.37 7.05 -10.66
C SER A 90 -14.68 7.77 -10.95
N ILE A 91 -15.78 7.23 -10.45
CA ILE A 91 -17.07 7.91 -10.47
C ILE A 91 -16.94 9.10 -9.51
N THR A 92 -16.80 10.30 -10.07
CA THR A 92 -16.84 11.54 -9.31
C THR A 92 -18.26 12.08 -9.26
N GLU A 93 -18.59 12.90 -8.27
CA GLU A 93 -19.90 13.56 -8.17
C GLU A 93 -20.22 14.38 -9.43
N ALA A 94 -19.21 15.01 -10.03
CA ALA A 94 -19.31 15.68 -11.32
C ALA A 94 -19.69 14.72 -12.47
N LYS A 95 -19.12 13.51 -12.49
CA LYS A 95 -19.39 12.48 -13.51
C LYS A 95 -20.78 11.85 -13.32
N VAL A 96 -21.25 11.70 -12.09
CA VAL A 96 -22.63 11.28 -11.76
C VAL A 96 -23.64 12.35 -12.21
N LYS A 97 -23.33 13.63 -11.94
CA LYS A 97 -24.18 14.74 -12.37
C LYS A 97 -24.25 14.89 -13.88
N ALA A 98 -23.15 14.60 -14.59
CA ALA A 98 -23.09 14.65 -16.05
C ALA A 98 -23.80 13.47 -16.75
N HIS A 99 -23.95 12.33 -16.06
CA HIS A 99 -24.55 11.11 -16.60
C HIS A 99 -25.58 10.48 -15.65
N PRO A 100 -26.65 11.23 -15.28
CA PRO A 100 -27.65 10.74 -14.32
C PRO A 100 -28.35 9.48 -14.82
N GLU A 101 -28.57 9.33 -16.12
CA GLU A 101 -29.20 8.15 -16.75
C GLU A 101 -28.43 6.84 -16.53
N ARG A 102 -27.12 6.93 -16.31
CA ARG A 102 -26.23 5.78 -16.17
C ARG A 102 -26.01 5.36 -14.71
N TYR A 103 -26.20 6.29 -13.77
CA TYR A 103 -25.83 6.10 -12.36
C TYR A 103 -26.97 6.37 -11.37
N GLN A 104 -28.08 6.98 -11.78
CA GLN A 104 -29.28 7.06 -10.95
C GLN A 104 -30.05 5.74 -11.06
N TRP A 105 -29.92 4.93 -10.02
CA TRP A 105 -30.79 3.78 -9.82
C TRP A 105 -32.23 4.27 -9.64
N LYS A 106 -33.16 3.70 -10.42
CA LYS A 106 -34.60 3.90 -10.24
C LYS A 106 -35.18 2.61 -9.65
N PRO A 107 -35.82 2.65 -8.47
CA PRO A 107 -36.64 1.54 -8.02
C PRO A 107 -37.81 1.36 -9.00
N GLU A 108 -38.10 0.12 -9.36
CA GLU A 108 -39.34 -0.28 -10.02
C GLU A 108 -40.51 -0.28 -9.04
#